data_AF-A0A8T6Q010-F1
#
_entry.id   AF-A0A8T6Q010-F1
#
_cell.length_a   1.000
_cell.length_b   1.000
_cell.length_c   1.000
_cell.angle_alpha   90.00
_cell.angle_beta   90.00
_cell.angle_gamma   90.00
#
_symmetry.space_group_name_H-M   'P 1'
#
loop_
_entity.id
_entity.type
_entity.pdbx_description
1 polymer ?
#
loop_
_entity_poly.entity_id
_entity_poly.type
_entity_poly.pdbx_seq_one_letter_code
_entity_poly.pdbx_strand_id
1 'polypeptide(L)'
;DNVVWKDGKAALAPDTFSELTTAGGGKTTVNGGVHKPPDNVADAVNMLNREGTKYFKAASSGQAAKAEGRDSIAVGQGAVSRGQNSIAMGNGAEVTRQAAAGSVAIGSHARAGRANTGTYALNGQAVAGRTGSDTAVVSFGQPGQERQLQSVAPGVLSANSTDAVNGSQLHATNRQVAGNTQAINTLGNKFSQLSYRVEELNRDIRGVGASAAAMSGIPQAYLPGKSLMGLGVGGYGGESAIAIGVSRISDNGKVIMKLNAGQNTRGNFSVGAGVGWQW
;
A
#
# COMPACT_ATOMS: atom_id res chain seq x y z
N ASP A 1 44.91 0.51 37.27
CA ASP A 1 44.79 -0.39 38.44
C ASP A 1 44.35 -1.81 38.11
N ASN A 2 44.79 -2.39 36.97
CA ASN A 2 44.32 -3.71 36.53
C ASN A 2 45.36 -4.82 36.70
N VAL A 3 46.59 -4.50 37.10
CA VAL A 3 47.68 -5.46 37.34
C VAL A 3 48.18 -5.28 38.76
N VAL A 4 47.96 -6.30 39.60
CA VAL A 4 48.48 -6.40 40.96
C VAL A 4 49.70 -7.32 40.91
N TRP A 5 50.86 -6.83 41.34
CA TRP A 5 52.06 -7.66 41.46
C TRP A 5 52.12 -8.29 42.85
N LYS A 6 52.12 -9.63 42.92
CA LYS A 6 52.38 -10.39 44.15
C LYS A 6 53.39 -11.49 43.88
N ASP A 7 54.42 -11.58 44.73
CA ASP A 7 55.45 -12.64 44.71
C ASP A 7 56.11 -12.86 43.33
N GLY A 8 56.39 -11.77 42.61
CA GLY A 8 57.00 -11.82 41.27
C GLY A 8 56.06 -12.25 40.15
N LYS A 9 54.76 -12.40 40.41
CA LYS A 9 53.73 -12.76 39.42
C LYS A 9 52.72 -11.62 39.27
N ALA A 10 52.38 -11.31 38.01
CA ALA A 10 51.34 -10.36 37.68
C ALA A 10 49.96 -11.04 37.80
N ALA A 11 49.09 -10.51 38.65
CA ALA A 11 47.70 -10.93 38.80
C ALA A 11 46.77 -9.81 38.28
N LEU A 12 45.74 -10.16 37.50
CA LEU A 12 44.78 -9.17 37.00
C LEU A 12 43.67 -8.94 38.02
N ALA A 13 43.16 -7.70 38.10
CA ALA A 13 42.08 -7.35 39.04
C ALA A 13 40.80 -8.19 38.78
N PRO A 14 40.00 -8.51 39.82
CA PRO A 14 38.88 -9.47 39.75
C PRO A 14 37.83 -9.17 38.68
N ASP A 15 37.62 -7.90 38.36
CA ASP A 15 36.58 -7.46 37.43
C ASP A 15 36.94 -7.63 35.95
N THR A 16 38.20 -8.00 35.65
CA THR A 16 38.68 -8.13 34.26
C THR A 16 38.18 -9.41 33.58
N PHE A 17 37.99 -10.49 34.35
CA PHE A 17 37.46 -11.78 33.88
C PHE A 17 36.29 -12.19 34.75
N SER A 18 35.09 -11.77 34.36
CA SER A 18 33.84 -11.84 35.15
C SER A 18 33.48 -13.17 35.83
N GLU A 19 34.15 -14.28 35.56
CA GLU A 19 33.79 -15.58 36.12
C GLU A 19 34.99 -16.51 36.39
N LEU A 20 36.26 -16.08 36.28
CA LEU A 20 37.38 -17.04 36.36
C LEU A 20 38.67 -16.61 37.09
N THR A 21 38.64 -15.61 37.97
CA THR A 21 39.87 -15.25 38.73
C THR A 21 39.59 -14.94 40.19
N THR A 22 39.67 -15.99 41.02
CA THR A 22 40.18 -15.83 42.38
C THR A 22 41.58 -16.43 42.41
N ALA A 23 42.60 -15.57 42.50
CA ALA A 23 43.98 -15.98 42.65
C ALA A 23 44.21 -16.45 44.09
N GLY A 24 44.17 -17.77 44.30
CA GLY A 24 44.49 -18.40 45.57
C GLY A 24 44.20 -19.89 45.49
N GLY A 25 45.23 -20.69 45.24
CA GLY A 25 45.26 -22.16 45.30
C GLY A 25 43.92 -22.87 45.47
N GLY A 26 43.25 -23.20 44.37
CA GLY A 26 42.03 -23.98 44.40
C GLY A 26 41.41 -24.04 43.02
N LYS A 27 41.19 -25.25 42.52
CA LYS A 27 40.33 -25.52 41.36
C LYS A 27 38.98 -24.83 41.61
N THR A 28 38.62 -23.82 40.82
CA THR A 28 37.26 -23.27 40.84
C THR A 28 36.47 -23.79 39.66
N THR A 29 35.33 -24.42 39.97
CA THR A 29 34.34 -24.90 39.01
C THR A 29 33.47 -23.72 38.60
N VAL A 30 33.44 -23.39 37.31
CA VAL A 30 32.39 -22.53 36.75
C VAL A 30 31.92 -23.15 35.43
N ASN A 31 30.60 -23.31 35.28
CA ASN A 31 29.94 -24.03 34.18
C ASN A 31 30.41 -25.48 33.96
N GLY A 32 30.71 -26.22 35.04
CA GLY A 32 31.09 -27.64 34.97
C GLY A 32 32.54 -27.93 34.54
N GLY A 33 33.35 -26.90 34.29
CA GLY A 33 34.78 -27.03 33.98
C GLY A 33 35.68 -26.43 35.06
N VAL A 34 36.62 -27.20 35.59
CA VAL A 34 37.68 -26.73 36.47
C VAL A 34 38.78 -26.07 35.64
N HIS A 35 39.11 -24.81 35.89
CA HIS A 35 40.19 -24.12 35.18
C HIS A 35 41.34 -23.75 36.13
N LYS A 36 42.57 -24.10 35.73
CA LYS A 36 43.80 -23.79 36.46
C LYS A 36 44.14 -22.31 36.25
N PRO A 37 44.60 -21.57 37.27
CA PRO A 37 45.19 -20.24 37.06
C PRO A 37 46.28 -20.32 35.97
N PRO A 38 46.37 -19.36 35.03
CA PRO A 38 47.37 -19.40 33.97
C PRO A 38 48.79 -19.34 34.57
N ASP A 39 49.67 -20.25 34.16
CA ASP A 39 51.03 -20.33 34.73
C ASP A 39 51.98 -19.30 34.10
N ASN A 40 51.67 -18.79 32.90
CA ASN A 40 52.44 -17.80 32.15
C ASN A 40 51.54 -16.98 31.19
N VAL A 41 52.14 -16.03 30.45
CA VAL A 41 51.42 -15.17 29.49
C VAL A 41 50.78 -15.97 28.35
N ALA A 42 51.43 -17.02 27.85
CA ALA A 42 50.86 -17.84 26.79
C ALA A 42 49.61 -18.59 27.26
N ASP A 43 49.59 -19.09 28.49
CA ASP A 43 48.41 -19.72 29.09
C ASP A 43 47.28 -18.70 29.27
N ALA A 44 47.59 -17.48 29.71
CA ALA A 44 46.62 -16.40 29.85
C ALA A 44 46.01 -16.01 28.49
N VAL A 45 46.83 -15.92 27.43
CA VAL A 45 46.38 -15.63 26.06
C VAL A 45 45.54 -16.79 25.49
N ASN A 46 45.96 -18.04 25.73
CA ASN A 46 45.21 -19.21 25.31
C ASN A 46 43.86 -19.32 26.02
N MET A 47 43.83 -18.99 27.31
CA MET A 47 42.61 -18.93 28.10
C MET A 47 41.68 -17.83 27.56
N LEU A 48 42.20 -16.64 27.26
CA LEU A 48 41.45 -15.55 26.62
C LEU A 48 40.87 -15.97 25.26
N ASN A 49 41.65 -16.70 24.45
CA ASN A 49 41.20 -17.16 23.13
C ASN A 49 40.10 -18.23 23.20
N ARG A 50 40.07 -19.04 24.27
CA ARG A 50 39.04 -20.07 24.47
C ARG A 50 37.79 -19.56 25.18
N GLU A 51 37.96 -18.69 26.18
CA GLU A 51 36.90 -18.33 27.12
C GLU A 51 36.41 -16.90 26.97
N GLY A 52 37.13 -16.07 26.22
CA GLY A 52 36.80 -14.66 26.03
C GLY A 52 36.94 -13.81 27.30
N THR A 53 36.37 -12.61 27.27
CA THR A 53 36.36 -11.64 28.38
C THR A 53 34.98 -11.57 29.04
N LYS A 54 34.83 -10.73 30.07
CA LYS A 54 33.52 -10.44 30.72
C LYS A 54 32.39 -10.13 29.74
N TYR A 55 32.67 -9.29 28.75
CA TYR A 55 31.66 -8.74 27.84
C TYR A 55 31.71 -9.36 26.44
N PHE A 56 32.74 -10.15 26.13
CA PHE A 56 32.89 -10.84 24.85
C PHE A 56 33.09 -12.33 25.10
N LYS A 57 32.01 -13.10 24.95
CA LYS A 57 31.99 -14.56 25.07
C LYS A 57 31.62 -15.20 23.74
N ALA A 58 32.27 -16.30 23.42
CA ALA A 58 31.91 -17.12 22.27
C ALA A 58 31.93 -18.60 22.69
N ALA A 59 30.81 -19.29 22.51
CA ALA A 59 30.70 -20.74 22.70
C ALA A 59 30.80 -21.41 21.32
N SER A 60 31.99 -21.86 20.94
CA SER A 60 32.23 -22.43 19.61
C SER A 60 33.44 -23.37 19.57
N SER A 61 33.33 -24.44 18.77
CA SER A 61 34.43 -25.33 18.39
C SER A 61 34.76 -25.30 16.89
N GLY A 62 34.05 -24.47 16.10
CA GLY A 62 34.23 -24.42 14.64
C GLY A 62 35.32 -23.46 14.17
N GLN A 63 35.37 -23.22 12.86
CA GLN A 63 36.42 -22.42 12.21
C GLN A 63 36.52 -20.99 12.75
N ALA A 64 37.74 -20.44 12.79
CA ALA A 64 38.00 -19.06 13.15
C ALA A 64 37.32 -18.06 12.18
N ALA A 65 36.96 -16.90 12.71
CA ALA A 65 36.47 -15.78 11.91
C ALA A 65 37.58 -15.21 11.01
N LYS A 66 37.21 -14.62 9.88
CA LYS A 66 38.14 -14.05 8.89
C LYS A 66 37.73 -12.63 8.52
N ALA A 67 38.47 -11.64 9.01
CA ALA A 67 38.41 -10.27 8.53
C ALA A 67 39.40 -10.11 7.37
N GLU A 68 38.94 -10.31 6.13
CA GLU A 68 39.78 -10.27 4.93
C GLU A 68 39.76 -8.91 4.24
N GLY A 69 38.65 -8.18 4.36
CA GLY A 69 38.55 -6.82 3.87
C GLY A 69 39.39 -5.85 4.69
N ARG A 70 39.91 -4.82 4.03
CA ARG A 70 40.60 -3.73 4.73
C ARG A 70 39.64 -3.08 5.74
N ASP A 71 40.12 -2.87 6.96
CA ASP A 71 39.38 -2.26 8.06
C ASP A 71 38.05 -2.99 8.40
N SER A 72 37.98 -4.30 8.16
CA SER A 72 36.78 -5.11 8.38
C SER A 72 36.75 -5.81 9.73
N ILE A 73 35.55 -6.20 10.17
CA ILE A 73 35.32 -6.92 11.42
C ILE A 73 34.61 -8.24 11.11
N ALA A 74 35.09 -9.34 11.69
CA ALA A 74 34.43 -10.65 11.65
C ALA A 74 34.30 -11.23 13.06
N VAL A 75 33.07 -11.49 13.49
CA VAL A 75 32.75 -11.99 14.84
C VAL A 75 31.85 -13.21 14.73
N GLY A 76 32.29 -14.33 15.29
CA GLY A 76 31.56 -15.60 15.28
C GLY A 76 32.23 -16.68 14.43
N GLN A 77 31.90 -17.92 14.73
CA GLN A 77 32.46 -19.10 14.07
C GLN A 77 32.20 -19.07 12.57
N GLY A 78 33.26 -19.18 11.76
CA GLY A 78 33.16 -19.17 10.30
C GLY A 78 32.65 -17.86 9.70
N ALA A 79 32.55 -16.77 10.48
CA ALA A 79 32.18 -15.47 9.95
C ALA A 79 33.29 -14.94 9.01
N VAL A 80 32.91 -14.38 7.86
CA VAL A 80 33.88 -13.88 6.88
C VAL A 80 33.49 -12.48 6.38
N SER A 81 34.34 -11.50 6.64
CA SER A 81 34.12 -10.11 6.25
C SER A 81 35.09 -9.70 5.15
N ARG A 82 34.68 -9.82 3.88
CA ARG A 82 35.55 -9.60 2.70
C ARG A 82 35.47 -8.18 2.12
N GLY A 83 34.41 -7.44 2.41
CA GLY A 83 34.23 -6.06 1.95
C GLY A 83 35.10 -5.07 2.74
N GLN A 84 35.47 -3.95 2.11
CA GLN A 84 36.15 -2.87 2.82
C GLN A 84 35.22 -2.24 3.88
N ASN A 85 35.76 -1.89 5.06
CA ASN A 85 35.01 -1.26 6.16
C ASN A 85 33.76 -2.07 6.58
N SER A 86 33.72 -3.38 6.34
CA SER A 86 32.51 -4.19 6.49
C SER A 86 32.48 -4.98 7.80
N ILE A 87 31.28 -5.41 8.21
CA ILE A 87 31.06 -6.16 9.45
C ILE A 87 30.32 -7.46 9.15
N ALA A 88 30.92 -8.60 9.48
CA ALA A 88 30.24 -9.90 9.52
C ALA A 88 30.11 -10.35 10.98
N MET A 89 28.87 -10.45 11.48
CA MET A 89 28.59 -10.80 12.87
C MET A 89 27.56 -11.93 12.96
N GLY A 90 27.99 -13.10 13.43
CA GLY A 90 27.16 -14.29 13.59
C GLY A 90 27.84 -15.55 13.04
N ASN A 91 27.37 -16.71 13.48
CA ASN A 91 27.83 -18.01 12.97
C ASN A 91 27.64 -18.07 11.45
N GLY A 92 28.72 -18.23 10.68
CA GLY A 92 28.69 -18.30 9.22
C GLY A 92 28.23 -17.03 8.51
N ALA A 93 28.17 -15.87 9.17
CA ALA A 93 27.83 -14.60 8.53
C ALA A 93 28.90 -14.21 7.49
N GLU A 94 28.50 -13.70 6.32
CA GLU A 94 29.43 -13.30 5.27
C GLU A 94 29.10 -11.93 4.67
N VAL A 95 30.10 -11.05 4.58
CA VAL A 95 30.07 -9.91 3.66
C VAL A 95 30.92 -10.26 2.44
N THR A 96 30.32 -10.27 1.26
CA THR A 96 31.02 -10.68 0.02
C THR A 96 31.93 -9.57 -0.51
N ARG A 97 32.84 -9.92 -1.43
CA ARG A 97 33.74 -8.92 -2.08
C ARG A 97 33.00 -7.92 -2.96
N GLN A 98 31.79 -8.27 -3.39
CA GLN A 98 30.97 -7.45 -4.27
C GLN A 98 30.06 -6.49 -3.48
N ALA A 99 29.97 -6.61 -2.16
CA ALA A 99 29.24 -5.66 -1.34
C ALA A 99 29.94 -4.30 -1.35
N ALA A 100 29.14 -3.22 -1.31
CA ALA A 100 29.68 -1.87 -1.18
C ALA A 100 30.41 -1.71 0.17
N ALA A 101 31.41 -0.81 0.21
CA ALA A 101 32.14 -0.53 1.45
C ALA A 101 31.17 -0.11 2.57
N GLY A 102 31.42 -0.58 3.80
CA GLY A 102 30.52 -0.32 4.94
C GLY A 102 29.33 -1.28 5.07
N SER A 103 29.18 -2.27 4.19
CA SER A 103 28.10 -3.25 4.31
C SER A 103 28.23 -4.14 5.56
N VAL A 104 27.10 -4.60 6.08
CA VAL A 104 26.99 -5.39 7.31
C VAL A 104 26.18 -6.65 7.05
N ALA A 105 26.69 -7.80 7.46
CA ALA A 105 25.94 -9.04 7.58
C ALA A 105 25.79 -9.38 9.07
N ILE A 106 24.55 -9.39 9.58
CA ILE A 106 24.28 -9.62 10.99
C ILE A 106 23.26 -10.74 11.20
N GLY A 107 23.63 -11.72 12.02
CA GLY A 107 22.86 -12.92 12.29
C GLY A 107 23.51 -14.18 11.70
N SER A 108 23.09 -15.33 12.24
CA SER A 108 23.57 -16.65 11.77
C SER A 108 23.30 -16.83 10.27
N HIS A 109 24.35 -17.09 9.49
CA HIS A 109 24.30 -17.29 8.04
C HIS A 109 23.73 -16.09 7.25
N ALA A 110 23.77 -14.88 7.82
CA ALA A 110 23.44 -13.68 7.07
C ALA A 110 24.49 -13.43 5.98
N ARG A 111 24.05 -13.02 4.78
CA ARG A 111 24.93 -12.67 3.66
C ARG A 111 24.64 -11.29 3.13
N ALA A 112 25.63 -10.40 3.20
CA ALA A 112 25.58 -9.07 2.59
C ALA A 112 26.36 -9.10 1.26
N GLY A 113 25.68 -8.75 0.17
CA GLY A 113 26.24 -8.66 -1.18
C GLY A 113 26.04 -7.28 -1.81
N ARG A 114 25.97 -7.21 -3.14
CA ARG A 114 25.56 -5.98 -3.84
C ARG A 114 24.19 -5.52 -3.35
N ALA A 115 23.99 -4.20 -3.28
CA ALA A 115 22.65 -3.66 -3.07
C ALA A 115 21.70 -4.16 -4.15
N ASN A 116 20.49 -4.53 -3.74
CA ASN A 116 19.42 -4.80 -4.68
C ASN A 116 19.06 -3.47 -5.36
N THR A 117 19.23 -3.42 -6.68
CA THR A 117 18.83 -2.29 -7.51
C THR A 117 17.65 -2.71 -8.38
N GLY A 118 16.72 -1.80 -8.66
CA GLY A 118 15.54 -2.09 -9.46
C GLY A 118 14.89 -0.85 -10.06
N THR A 119 13.86 -1.05 -10.88
CA THR A 119 13.09 0.05 -11.46
C THR A 119 12.14 0.62 -10.40
N TYR A 120 12.60 1.65 -9.71
CA TYR A 120 11.83 2.42 -8.73
C TYR A 120 10.87 3.41 -9.41
N ALA A 121 10.01 2.96 -10.31
CA ALA A 121 9.06 3.83 -11.00
C ALA A 121 7.61 3.43 -10.67
N LEU A 122 6.84 4.37 -10.13
CA LEU A 122 5.39 4.25 -10.02
C LEU A 122 4.78 5.13 -11.12
N ASN A 123 4.09 4.54 -12.10
CA ASN A 123 3.52 5.25 -13.24
C ASN A 123 4.52 6.15 -14.00
N GLY A 124 5.76 5.68 -14.18
CA GLY A 124 6.82 6.42 -14.86
C GLY A 124 7.48 7.54 -14.03
N GLN A 125 7.06 7.73 -12.77
CA GLN A 125 7.68 8.70 -11.85
C GLN A 125 8.68 7.99 -10.94
N ALA A 126 9.85 8.59 -10.74
CA ALA A 126 10.83 8.09 -9.79
C ALA A 126 10.25 8.08 -8.36
N VAL A 127 10.37 6.95 -7.65
CA VAL A 127 10.06 6.90 -6.22
C VAL A 127 11.32 7.20 -5.38
N ALA A 128 11.12 7.73 -4.18
CA ALA A 128 12.19 8.01 -3.23
C ALA A 128 12.95 6.72 -2.83
N GLY A 129 14.22 6.86 -2.42
CA GLY A 129 15.02 5.75 -1.86
C GLY A 129 15.76 4.87 -2.87
N ARG A 130 16.07 5.40 -4.07
CA ARG A 130 16.81 4.66 -5.10
C ARG A 130 18.21 4.25 -4.59
N THR A 131 18.46 2.95 -4.53
CA THR A 131 19.78 2.38 -4.24
C THR A 131 20.64 2.36 -5.51
N GLY A 132 21.94 2.56 -5.35
CA GLY A 132 22.97 2.35 -6.36
C GLY A 132 23.80 1.11 -6.06
N SER A 133 24.68 0.73 -6.99
CA SER A 133 25.63 -0.37 -6.77
C SER A 133 26.55 -0.14 -5.57
N ASP A 134 26.75 1.12 -5.21
CA ASP A 134 27.66 1.58 -4.15
C ASP A 134 26.92 1.84 -2.83
N THR A 135 25.62 1.56 -2.77
CA THR A 135 24.84 1.64 -1.53
C THR A 135 25.24 0.50 -0.61
N ALA A 136 25.72 0.83 0.59
CA ALA A 136 25.98 -0.15 1.64
C ALA A 136 24.67 -0.82 2.07
N VAL A 137 24.72 -2.11 2.38
CA VAL A 137 23.56 -2.88 2.85
C VAL A 137 23.77 -3.41 4.25
N VAL A 138 22.71 -3.47 5.04
CA VAL A 138 22.64 -4.31 6.24
C VAL A 138 21.79 -5.52 5.88
N SER A 139 22.41 -6.68 5.79
CA SER A 139 21.72 -7.93 5.56
C SER A 139 21.51 -8.67 6.88
N PHE A 140 20.25 -8.97 7.17
CA PHE A 140 19.87 -9.79 8.31
C PHE A 140 19.83 -11.28 7.96
N GLY A 141 19.99 -11.67 6.69
CA GLY A 141 19.77 -13.05 6.24
C GLY A 141 20.35 -13.34 4.88
N GLN A 142 19.85 -14.36 4.21
CA GLN A 142 20.18 -14.69 2.83
C GLN A 142 18.91 -15.17 2.11
N PRO A 143 18.86 -15.21 0.77
CA PRO A 143 17.67 -15.66 0.05
C PRO A 143 17.15 -17.01 0.57
N GLY A 144 15.85 -17.08 0.89
CA GLY A 144 15.20 -18.25 1.48
C GLY A 144 15.36 -18.38 3.00
N GLN A 145 16.13 -17.49 3.63
CA GLN A 145 16.39 -17.42 5.07
C GLN A 145 16.33 -15.96 5.56
N GLU A 146 15.30 -15.26 5.09
CA GLU A 146 14.96 -13.91 5.51
C GLU A 146 14.50 -13.89 6.98
N ARG A 147 14.61 -12.73 7.62
CA ARG A 147 14.22 -12.53 9.01
C ARG A 147 13.12 -11.48 9.12
N GLN A 148 12.27 -11.61 10.14
CA GLN A 148 11.38 -10.53 10.53
C GLN A 148 12.15 -9.44 11.28
N LEU A 149 11.90 -8.18 10.93
CA LEU A 149 12.36 -7.04 11.71
C LEU A 149 11.21 -6.59 12.62
N GLN A 150 11.33 -6.89 13.91
CA GLN A 150 10.29 -6.65 14.91
C GLN A 150 10.62 -5.43 15.77
N SER A 151 9.61 -4.92 16.50
CA SER A 151 9.75 -3.75 17.39
C SER A 151 10.21 -2.48 16.68
N VAL A 152 9.85 -2.33 15.41
CA VAL A 152 10.09 -1.12 14.61
C VAL A 152 9.03 -0.08 15.00
N ALA A 153 9.44 1.01 15.61
CA ALA A 153 8.57 2.16 15.84
C ALA A 153 8.05 2.73 14.50
N PRO A 154 6.86 3.37 14.46
CA PRO A 154 6.37 3.98 13.23
C PRO A 154 7.38 5.01 12.67
N GLY A 155 7.79 4.84 11.43
CA GLY A 155 8.69 5.77 10.75
C GLY A 155 8.00 7.09 10.40
N VAL A 156 8.76 8.16 10.22
CA VAL A 156 8.19 9.43 9.73
C VAL A 156 7.70 9.24 8.28
N LEU A 157 6.49 9.71 7.97
CA LEU A 157 5.94 9.69 6.61
C LEU A 157 6.08 11.08 5.99
N SER A 158 7.17 11.30 5.25
CA SER A 158 7.42 12.53 4.50
C SER A 158 8.18 12.25 3.20
N ALA A 159 8.21 13.21 2.27
CA ALA A 159 8.88 13.07 0.97
C ALA A 159 10.38 12.77 1.09
N ASN A 160 11.01 13.14 2.20
CA ASN A 160 12.45 13.00 2.44
C ASN A 160 12.76 11.96 3.53
N SER A 161 11.78 11.19 3.99
CA SER A 161 12.00 10.20 5.05
C SER A 161 12.84 9.02 4.56
N THR A 162 13.75 8.56 5.41
CA THR A 162 14.53 7.32 5.23
C THR A 162 14.18 6.26 6.27
N ASP A 163 13.12 6.48 7.05
CA ASP A 163 12.69 5.56 8.10
C ASP A 163 12.01 4.33 7.52
N ALA A 164 12.20 3.19 8.17
CA ALA A 164 11.43 2.00 7.87
C ALA A 164 9.95 2.21 8.25
N VAL A 165 9.05 1.89 7.32
CA VAL A 165 7.60 1.87 7.58
C VAL A 165 7.24 0.53 8.22
N ASN A 166 6.49 0.56 9.32
CA ASN A 166 6.06 -0.65 10.02
C ASN A 166 4.63 -1.10 9.62
N GLY A 167 4.23 -2.28 10.12
CA GLY A 167 2.92 -2.86 9.80
C GLY A 167 1.71 -2.02 10.24
N SER A 168 1.81 -1.26 11.33
CA SER A 168 0.69 -0.40 11.80
C SER A 168 0.39 0.74 10.82
N GLN A 169 1.44 1.30 10.20
CA GLN A 169 1.32 2.37 9.22
C GLN A 169 0.74 1.85 7.90
N LEU A 170 1.24 0.70 7.42
CA LEU A 170 0.69 0.05 6.23
C LEU A 170 -0.79 -0.35 6.43
N HIS A 171 -1.13 -0.85 7.62
CA HIS A 171 -2.52 -1.15 7.97
C HIS A 171 -3.41 0.09 7.95
N ALA A 172 -2.95 1.22 8.50
CA ALA A 172 -3.70 2.48 8.46
C ALA A 172 -3.99 2.92 7.02
N THR A 173 -3.01 2.86 6.12
CA THR A 173 -3.18 3.13 4.69
C THR A 173 -4.17 2.17 4.03
N ASN A 174 -4.06 0.87 4.29
CA ASN A 174 -4.95 -0.14 3.71
C ASN A 174 -6.42 0.05 4.12
N ARG A 175 -6.69 0.56 5.34
CA ARG A 175 -8.07 0.93 5.73
C ARG A 175 -8.62 2.07 4.88
N GLN A 176 -7.81 3.08 4.56
CA GLN A 176 -8.23 4.18 3.69
C GLN A 176 -8.47 3.70 2.25
N VAL A 177 -7.61 2.81 1.73
CA VAL A 177 -7.80 2.20 0.41
C VAL A 177 -9.10 1.38 0.36
N ALA A 178 -9.39 0.58 1.39
CA ALA A 178 -10.65 -0.15 1.47
C ALA A 178 -11.88 0.78 1.50
N GLY A 179 -11.78 1.91 2.21
CA GLY A 179 -12.81 2.96 2.19
C GLY A 179 -13.02 3.54 0.78
N ASN A 180 -11.95 3.80 0.05
CA ASN A 180 -12.05 4.26 -1.35
C ASN A 180 -12.74 3.22 -2.25
N THR A 181 -12.44 1.92 -2.08
CA THR A 181 -13.11 0.85 -2.84
C THR A 181 -14.63 0.86 -2.61
N GLN A 182 -15.07 1.06 -1.36
CA GLN A 182 -16.50 1.16 -1.04
C GLN A 182 -17.15 2.40 -1.66
N ALA A 183 -16.47 3.54 -1.63
CA ALA A 183 -16.93 4.78 -2.25
C ALA A 183 -17.10 4.62 -3.77
N ILE A 184 -16.15 3.96 -4.44
CA ILE A 184 -16.21 3.67 -5.88
C ILE A 184 -17.41 2.77 -6.22
N ASN A 185 -17.65 1.70 -5.45
CA ASN A 185 -18.81 0.84 -5.67
C ASN A 185 -20.14 1.61 -5.52
N THR A 186 -20.21 2.50 -4.53
CA THR A 186 -21.38 3.38 -4.33
C THR A 186 -21.58 4.32 -5.52
N LEU A 187 -20.50 4.91 -6.05
CA LEU A 187 -20.56 5.73 -7.27
C LEU A 187 -21.03 4.91 -8.48
N GLY A 188 -20.54 3.68 -8.64
CA GLY A 188 -21.00 2.76 -9.68
C GLY A 188 -22.51 2.51 -9.64
N ASN A 189 -23.05 2.23 -8.45
CA ASN A 189 -24.49 2.02 -8.28
C ASN A 189 -25.31 3.28 -8.61
N LYS A 190 -24.86 4.46 -8.19
CA LYS A 190 -25.50 5.74 -8.53
C LYS A 190 -25.47 6.01 -10.03
N PHE A 191 -24.36 5.68 -10.70
CA PHE A 191 -24.23 5.80 -12.14
C PHE A 191 -25.21 4.88 -12.89
N SER A 192 -25.35 3.62 -12.48
CA SER A 192 -26.35 2.72 -13.06
C SER A 192 -27.78 3.23 -12.88
N GLN A 193 -28.11 3.78 -11.71
CA GLN A 193 -29.42 4.41 -11.47
C GLN A 193 -29.65 5.63 -12.37
N LEU A 194 -28.61 6.44 -12.58
CA LEU A 194 -28.69 7.57 -13.51
C LEU A 194 -28.94 7.09 -14.94
N SER A 195 -28.26 6.04 -15.39
CA SER A 195 -28.48 5.45 -16.72
C SER A 195 -29.94 5.02 -16.91
N TYR A 196 -30.53 4.32 -15.93
CA TYR A 196 -31.95 3.94 -16.00
C TYR A 196 -32.89 5.14 -16.05
N ARG A 197 -32.64 6.17 -15.24
CA ARG A 197 -33.45 7.40 -15.25
C ARG A 197 -33.35 8.15 -16.58
N VAL A 198 -32.18 8.16 -17.22
CA VAL A 198 -32.00 8.77 -18.55
C VAL A 198 -32.74 7.98 -19.63
N GLU A 199 -32.71 6.65 -19.57
CA GLU A 199 -33.50 5.81 -20.49
C GLU A 199 -35.01 6.01 -20.32
N GLU A 200 -35.48 6.11 -19.07
CA GLU A 200 -36.88 6.40 -18.76
C GLU A 200 -37.29 7.77 -19.27
N LEU A 201 -36.49 8.81 -19.01
CA LEU A 201 -36.71 10.15 -19.54
C LEU A 201 -36.79 10.17 -21.07
N ASN A 202 -35.90 9.43 -21.75
CA ASN A 202 -35.92 9.32 -23.20
C ASN A 202 -37.21 8.66 -23.72
N ARG A 203 -37.76 7.67 -23.01
CA ARG A 203 -39.05 7.06 -23.36
C ARG A 203 -40.22 8.00 -23.08
N ASP A 204 -40.19 8.73 -21.98
CA ASP A 204 -41.22 9.71 -21.64
C ASP A 204 -41.28 10.84 -22.66
N ILE A 205 -40.13 11.36 -23.10
CA ILE A 205 -40.03 12.35 -24.18
C ILE A 205 -40.62 11.80 -25.48
N ARG A 206 -40.37 10.54 -25.81
CA ARG A 206 -41.00 9.91 -27.00
C ARG A 206 -42.51 9.86 -26.88
N GLY A 207 -43.03 9.54 -25.70
CA GLY A 207 -44.46 9.58 -25.39
C GLY A 207 -45.06 10.98 -25.60
N VAL A 208 -44.38 12.04 -25.15
CA VAL A 208 -44.79 13.43 -25.40
C VAL A 208 -44.82 13.74 -26.90
N GLY A 209 -43.81 13.30 -27.65
CA GLY A 209 -43.79 13.44 -29.11
C GLY A 209 -44.99 12.77 -29.78
N ALA A 210 -45.37 11.57 -29.34
CA ALA A 210 -46.55 10.86 -29.84
C ALA A 210 -47.85 11.59 -29.50
N SER A 211 -47.99 12.10 -28.27
CA SER A 211 -49.15 12.92 -27.83
C SER A 211 -49.30 14.18 -28.69
N ALA A 212 -48.20 14.89 -28.94
CA ALA A 212 -48.20 16.07 -29.80
C ALA A 212 -48.64 15.73 -31.23
N ALA A 213 -48.12 14.64 -31.81
CA ALA A 213 -48.53 14.16 -33.13
C ALA A 213 -50.03 13.83 -33.15
N ALA A 214 -50.55 13.12 -32.14
CA ALA A 214 -51.96 12.78 -32.04
C ALA A 214 -52.85 14.03 -32.00
N MET A 215 -52.49 15.00 -31.16
CA MET A 215 -53.24 16.25 -31.00
C MET A 215 -53.21 17.14 -32.25
N SER A 216 -52.08 17.17 -32.95
CA SER A 216 -51.95 17.93 -34.21
C SER A 216 -52.84 17.38 -35.33
N GLY A 217 -53.08 16.06 -35.34
CA GLY A 217 -53.92 15.40 -36.33
C GLY A 217 -55.42 15.64 -36.16
N ILE A 218 -55.86 16.22 -35.04
CA ILE A 218 -57.28 16.46 -34.76
C ILE A 218 -57.82 17.56 -35.69
N PRO A 219 -58.84 17.29 -36.52
CA PRO A 219 -59.46 18.31 -37.39
C PRO A 219 -60.06 19.47 -36.61
N GLN A 220 -60.16 20.64 -37.25
CA GLN A 220 -60.81 21.83 -36.71
C GLN A 220 -62.16 22.06 -37.40
N ALA A 221 -63.17 22.56 -36.67
CA ALA A 221 -64.42 23.02 -37.27
C ALA A 221 -64.15 24.10 -38.34
N TYR A 222 -64.90 24.07 -39.44
CA TYR A 222 -64.73 25.00 -40.57
C TYR A 222 -65.98 25.82 -40.92
N LEU A 223 -67.10 25.59 -40.21
CA LEU A 223 -68.36 26.31 -40.39
C LEU A 223 -68.70 27.20 -39.17
N PRO A 224 -69.12 28.46 -39.36
CA PRO A 224 -69.59 29.34 -38.28
C PRO A 224 -70.73 28.72 -37.46
N GLY A 225 -70.70 28.94 -36.15
CA GLY A 225 -71.67 28.43 -35.18
C GLY A 225 -71.63 26.91 -34.97
N LYS A 226 -70.78 26.15 -35.68
CA LYS A 226 -70.63 24.70 -35.52
C LYS A 226 -69.53 24.35 -34.54
N SER A 227 -69.77 23.28 -33.80
CA SER A 227 -68.76 22.61 -32.97
C SER A 227 -68.37 21.29 -33.64
N LEU A 228 -67.10 20.91 -33.53
CA LEU A 228 -66.57 19.65 -34.04
C LEU A 228 -65.85 18.92 -32.91
N MET A 229 -66.15 17.63 -32.74
CA MET A 229 -65.38 16.72 -31.91
C MET A 229 -64.56 15.80 -32.82
N GLY A 230 -63.29 15.60 -32.49
CA GLY A 230 -62.37 14.79 -33.28
C GLY A 230 -61.51 13.89 -32.42
N LEU A 231 -61.00 12.83 -33.05
CA LEU A 231 -60.07 11.87 -32.49
C LEU A 231 -58.76 11.94 -33.27
N GLY A 232 -57.64 11.95 -32.56
CA GLY A 232 -56.30 11.92 -33.11
C GLY A 232 -55.51 10.74 -32.56
N VAL A 233 -54.69 10.14 -33.42
CA VAL A 233 -53.73 9.11 -33.06
C VAL A 233 -52.36 9.53 -33.55
N GLY A 234 -51.32 9.27 -32.78
CA GLY A 234 -49.96 9.73 -33.08
C GLY A 234 -48.92 8.74 -32.60
N GLY A 235 -47.78 8.71 -33.28
CA GLY A 235 -46.65 7.86 -32.90
C GLY A 235 -45.33 8.61 -33.05
N TYR A 236 -44.39 8.37 -32.13
CA TYR A 236 -43.06 8.96 -32.19
C TYR A 236 -42.05 8.06 -31.45
N GLY A 237 -40.95 7.70 -32.12
CA GLY A 237 -39.86 6.94 -31.49
C GLY A 237 -40.26 5.58 -30.90
N GLY A 238 -41.34 4.95 -31.37
CA GLY A 238 -41.86 3.67 -30.87
C GLY A 238 -42.94 3.78 -29.79
N GLU A 239 -43.24 4.99 -29.30
CA GLU A 239 -44.39 5.26 -28.43
C GLU A 239 -45.58 5.71 -29.27
N SER A 240 -46.79 5.48 -28.75
CA SER A 240 -48.05 5.86 -29.39
C SER A 240 -48.90 6.70 -28.45
N ALA A 241 -49.82 7.49 -28.99
CA ALA A 241 -50.76 8.26 -28.20
C ALA A 241 -52.11 8.38 -28.89
N ILE A 242 -53.13 8.57 -28.07
CA ILE A 242 -54.48 8.90 -28.49
C ILE A 242 -54.86 10.24 -27.87
N ALA A 243 -55.56 11.07 -28.65
CA ALA A 243 -56.03 12.36 -28.20
C ALA A 243 -57.46 12.61 -28.69
N ILE A 244 -58.25 13.26 -27.87
CA ILE A 244 -59.56 13.78 -28.21
C ILE A 244 -59.50 15.30 -28.23
N GLY A 245 -60.30 15.92 -29.07
CA GLY A 245 -60.37 17.37 -29.12
C GLY A 245 -61.71 17.87 -29.56
N VAL A 246 -62.04 19.07 -29.10
CA VAL A 246 -63.22 19.82 -29.49
C VAL A 246 -62.79 21.16 -30.05
N SER A 247 -63.50 21.62 -31.08
CA SER A 247 -63.31 22.96 -31.63
C SER A 247 -64.64 23.61 -31.96
N ARG A 248 -64.69 24.94 -31.93
CA ARG A 248 -65.89 25.71 -32.24
C ARG A 248 -65.52 27.02 -32.94
N ILE A 249 -66.30 27.38 -33.95
CA ILE A 249 -66.27 28.73 -34.55
C ILE A 249 -67.47 29.53 -34.01
N SER A 250 -67.25 30.78 -33.63
CA SER A 250 -68.32 31.70 -33.23
C SER A 250 -69.38 31.86 -34.33
N ASP A 251 -70.60 32.25 -33.95
CA ASP A 251 -71.73 32.34 -34.89
C ASP A 251 -71.46 33.38 -36.01
N ASN A 252 -70.68 34.41 -35.71
CA ASN A 252 -70.24 35.43 -36.67
C ASN A 252 -68.97 35.03 -37.47
N GLY A 253 -68.43 33.83 -37.28
CA GLY A 253 -67.27 33.32 -38.00
C GLY A 253 -65.92 33.91 -37.61
N LYS A 254 -65.85 34.85 -36.67
CA LYS A 254 -64.62 35.63 -36.38
C LYS A 254 -63.67 34.98 -35.38
N VAL A 255 -64.17 34.12 -34.48
CA VAL A 255 -63.38 33.50 -33.41
C VAL A 255 -63.40 31.99 -33.55
N ILE A 256 -62.22 31.37 -33.48
CA ILE A 256 -62.05 29.91 -33.52
C ILE A 256 -61.42 29.47 -32.21
N MET A 257 -62.00 28.47 -31.55
CA MET A 257 -61.48 27.89 -30.31
C MET A 257 -61.19 26.40 -30.52
N LYS A 258 -60.09 25.89 -29.96
CA LYS A 258 -59.74 24.47 -29.95
C LYS A 258 -59.24 24.06 -28.57
N LEU A 259 -59.74 22.93 -28.07
CA LEU A 259 -59.30 22.27 -26.85
C LEU A 259 -58.98 20.81 -27.21
N ASN A 260 -57.89 20.27 -26.69
CA ASN A 260 -57.53 18.87 -26.88
C ASN A 260 -56.87 18.30 -25.62
N ALA A 261 -57.01 17.00 -25.47
CA ALA A 261 -56.45 16.23 -24.37
C ALA A 261 -56.11 14.83 -24.87
N GLY A 262 -55.07 14.21 -24.33
CA GLY A 262 -54.63 12.90 -24.81
C GLY A 262 -53.71 12.20 -23.84
N GLN A 263 -53.55 10.91 -24.04
CA GLN A 263 -52.68 10.05 -23.23
C GLN A 263 -51.80 9.21 -24.17
N ASN A 264 -50.53 9.03 -23.77
CA ASN A 264 -49.60 8.16 -24.49
C ASN A 264 -49.42 6.81 -23.81
N THR A 265 -48.72 5.90 -24.49
CA THR A 265 -48.38 4.55 -24.03
C THR A 265 -47.50 4.51 -22.79
N ARG A 266 -46.88 5.65 -22.42
CA ARG A 266 -46.17 5.82 -21.13
C ARG A 266 -47.12 6.12 -19.96
N GLY A 267 -48.41 6.31 -20.24
CA GLY A 267 -49.42 6.70 -19.25
C GLY A 267 -49.49 8.20 -19.00
N ASN A 268 -48.62 9.00 -19.63
CA ASN A 268 -48.58 10.45 -19.42
C ASN A 268 -49.74 11.13 -20.16
N PHE A 269 -50.42 12.03 -19.45
CA PHE A 269 -51.52 12.84 -19.99
C PHE A 269 -51.00 14.19 -20.50
N SER A 270 -51.59 14.69 -21.58
CA SER A 270 -51.28 15.97 -22.19
C SER A 270 -52.57 16.74 -22.42
N VAL A 271 -52.52 18.07 -22.31
CA VAL A 271 -53.64 18.96 -22.64
C VAL A 271 -53.14 20.17 -23.42
N GLY A 272 -53.96 20.65 -24.35
CA GLY A 272 -53.65 21.81 -25.18
C GLY A 272 -54.91 22.62 -25.48
N ALA A 273 -54.76 23.95 -25.57
CA ALA A 273 -55.82 24.88 -25.90
C ALA A 273 -55.30 25.96 -26.85
N GLY A 274 -56.16 26.47 -27.73
CA GLY A 274 -55.82 27.56 -28.64
C GLY A 274 -57.04 28.36 -29.06
N VAL A 275 -56.85 29.66 -29.30
CA VAL A 275 -57.86 30.58 -29.83
C VAL A 275 -57.27 31.34 -31.02
N GLY A 276 -58.05 31.50 -32.08
CA GLY A 276 -57.69 32.27 -33.28
C GLY A 276 -58.77 33.30 -33.60
N TRP A 277 -58.36 34.43 -34.16
CA TRP A 277 -59.25 35.49 -34.65
C TRP A 277 -58.99 35.71 -36.14
N GLN A 278 -60.04 35.72 -36.96
CA GLN A 278 -59.96 36.02 -38.40
C GLN A 278 -60.83 37.23 -38.75
N TRP A 279 -60.35 38.05 -39.70
CA TRP A 279 -60.98 39.30 -40.12
C TRP A 279 -61.17 39.35 -41.63
#